data_AF-A0A961HXQ8-F1
#
_entry.id   AF-A0A961HXQ8-F1
#
_cell.length_a   1.000
_cell.length_b   1.000
_cell.length_c   1.000
_cell.angle_alpha   90.00
_cell.angle_beta   90.00
_cell.angle_gamma   90.00
#
_symmetry.space_group_name_H-M   'P 1'
#
loop_
_entity.id
_entity.type
_entity.pdbx_description
1 polymer ?
#
loop_
_entity_poly.entity_id
_entity_poly.type
_entity_poly.pdbx_seq_one_letter_code
_entity_poly.pdbx_strand_id
1 'polypeptide(L)'
;MTHPRQARAWQRMLSGRRLDLLDPTPFDIEIEDIAHGLAFVARWNGQTFGDFAYSVAEHSLLVERLFARIAPKAPPKWRLAA
;
A
#
# COMPACT_ATOMS: atom_id res chain seq x y z
N MET A 1 27.22 -26.66 15.78
CA MET A 1 26.38 -25.57 16.32
C MET A 1 25.82 -24.78 15.14
N THR A 2 24.58 -25.07 14.72
CA THR A 2 23.90 -24.30 13.67
C THR A 2 23.39 -22.99 14.28
N HIS A 3 23.93 -21.85 13.85
CA HIS A 3 23.37 -20.55 14.23
C HIS A 3 21.91 -20.49 13.75
N PRO A 4 20.94 -20.16 14.62
CA PRO A 4 19.57 -19.96 14.17
C PRO A 4 19.56 -18.85 13.12
N ARG A 5 19.02 -19.16 11.94
CA ARG A 5 18.86 -18.18 10.87
C ARG A 5 17.91 -17.10 11.39
N GLN A 6 18.40 -15.88 11.49
CA GLN A 6 17.61 -14.74 11.96
C GLN A 6 16.35 -14.62 11.09
N ALA A 7 15.18 -14.46 11.71
CA ALA A 7 13.92 -14.35 10.98
C ALA A 7 13.94 -13.10 10.09
N ARG A 8 13.37 -13.21 8.88
CA ARG A 8 13.30 -12.08 7.95
C ARG A 8 12.41 -10.98 8.54
N ALA A 9 13.00 -9.82 8.81
CA ALA A 9 12.32 -8.64 9.33
C ALA A 9 12.20 -7.51 8.27
N TRP A 10 12.30 -7.85 6.99
CA TRP A 10 12.27 -6.87 5.89
C TRP A 10 11.51 -7.42 4.67
N GLN A 11 10.95 -6.53 3.86
CA GLN A 11 10.29 -6.84 2.60
C GLN A 11 11.16 -6.39 1.41
N ARG A 12 11.34 -7.25 0.41
CA ARG A 12 11.96 -6.82 -0.86
C ARG A 12 10.92 -6.19 -1.75
N MET A 13 11.23 -5.01 -2.29
CA MET A 13 10.39 -4.35 -3.28
C MET A 13 10.88 -4.66 -4.70
N LEU A 14 10.04 -4.40 -5.70
CA LEU A 14 10.39 -4.68 -7.11
C LEU A 14 11.46 -3.73 -7.64
N SER A 15 11.55 -2.53 -7.09
CA SER A 15 12.67 -1.60 -7.29
C SER A 15 14.04 -2.16 -6.86
N GLY A 16 14.08 -3.27 -6.12
CA GLY A 16 15.29 -3.84 -5.52
C GLY A 16 15.57 -3.31 -4.10
N ARG A 17 14.84 -2.30 -3.62
CA ARG A 17 14.92 -1.80 -2.24
C ARG A 17 14.45 -2.84 -1.23
N ARG A 18 14.80 -2.60 0.03
CA ARG A 18 14.31 -3.37 1.18
C ARG A 18 13.65 -2.41 2.14
N LEU A 19 12.42 -2.71 2.53
CA LEU A 19 11.72 -2.01 3.61
C LEU A 19 11.92 -2.81 4.89
N ASP A 20 12.56 -2.24 5.89
CA ASP A 20 12.59 -2.82 7.24
C ASP A 20 11.18 -2.75 7.87
N LEU A 21 10.71 -3.87 8.43
CA LEU A 21 9.38 -3.97 9.02
C LEU A 21 9.35 -3.58 10.51
N LEU A 22 10.50 -3.56 11.17
CA LEU A 22 10.65 -3.23 12.59
C LEU A 22 11.09 -1.78 12.79
N ASP A 23 11.89 -1.24 11.85
CA ASP A 23 12.39 0.14 11.89
C ASP A 23 12.38 0.79 10.49
N PRO A 24 11.19 1.07 9.91
CA PRO A 24 11.08 1.61 8.57
C PRO A 24 11.62 3.05 8.49
N THR A 25 12.46 3.33 7.50
CA THR A 25 12.89 4.70 7.17
C THR A 25 12.12 5.25 5.97
N PRO A 26 11.80 6.56 5.92
CA PRO A 26 11.16 7.18 4.75
C PRO A 26 11.97 6.99 3.46
N PHE A 27 13.29 6.82 3.55
CA PHE A 27 14.15 6.56 2.40
C PHE A 27 13.94 5.17 1.80
N ASP A 28 13.26 4.23 2.46
CA ASP A 28 12.96 2.90 1.90
C ASP A 28 11.62 2.87 1.14
N ILE A 29 10.89 3.99 1.12
CA ILE A 29 9.54 4.09 0.57
C ILE A 29 9.58 4.80 -0.78
N GLU A 30 9.12 4.10 -1.82
CA GLU A 30 8.92 4.65 -3.17
C GLU A 30 7.46 4.49 -3.58
N ILE A 31 6.90 5.48 -4.27
CA ILE A 31 5.48 5.49 -4.59
C ILE A 31 5.12 4.41 -5.63
N GLU A 32 6.04 4.07 -6.53
CA GLU A 32 5.86 3.03 -7.54
C GLU A 32 5.74 1.65 -6.91
N ASP A 33 6.55 1.39 -5.88
CA ASP A 33 6.53 0.14 -5.11
C ASP A 33 5.21 0.01 -4.32
N ILE A 34 4.73 1.12 -3.74
CA ILE A 34 3.40 1.17 -3.10
C ILE A 34 2.31 0.90 -4.13
N ALA A 35 2.30 1.64 -5.25
CA ALA A 35 1.28 1.51 -6.29
C ALA A 35 1.21 0.08 -6.83
N HIS A 36 2.36 -0.55 -7.08
CA HIS A 36 2.42 -1.94 -7.51
C HIS A 36 1.85 -2.88 -6.44
N GLY A 37 2.28 -2.76 -5.18
CA GLY A 37 1.75 -3.59 -4.10
C GLY A 37 0.25 -3.45 -3.95
N LEU A 38 -0.26 -2.21 -3.86
CA LEU A 38 -1.68 -1.93 -3.66
C LEU A 38 -2.55 -2.39 -4.82
N ALA A 39 -2.04 -2.40 -6.06
CA ALA A 39 -2.77 -2.89 -7.23
C ALA A 39 -3.03 -4.41 -7.19
N PHE A 40 -2.20 -5.17 -6.46
CA PHE A 40 -2.31 -6.64 -6.38
C PHE A 40 -2.78 -7.17 -5.03
N VAL A 41 -2.96 -6.31 -4.01
CA VAL A 41 -3.58 -6.72 -2.75
C VAL A 41 -5.11 -6.68 -2.91
N ALA A 42 -5.73 -7.85 -2.89
CA ALA A 42 -7.18 -7.99 -2.95
C ALA A 42 -7.84 -7.56 -1.63
N ARG A 43 -8.96 -6.84 -1.72
CA ARG A 43 -9.87 -6.58 -0.61
C ARG A 43 -10.93 -7.67 -0.52
N TRP A 44 -11.67 -7.69 0.59
CA TRP A 44 -12.75 -8.65 0.86
C TRP A 44 -12.33 -10.12 0.72
N ASN A 45 -11.03 -10.41 0.95
CA ASN A 45 -10.43 -11.72 0.71
C ASN A 45 -10.71 -12.29 -0.69
N GLY A 46 -10.86 -11.41 -1.70
CA GLY A 46 -11.20 -11.80 -3.07
C GLY A 46 -12.65 -12.21 -3.30
N GLN A 47 -13.55 -12.08 -2.31
CA GLN A 47 -14.98 -12.36 -2.45
C GLN A 47 -15.71 -11.18 -3.13
N THR A 48 -15.22 -10.81 -4.31
CA THR A 48 -15.77 -9.75 -5.15
C THR A 48 -16.23 -10.32 -6.48
N PHE A 49 -17.27 -9.72 -7.06
CA PHE A 49 -17.73 -10.09 -8.39
C PHE A 49 -16.84 -9.47 -9.46
N GLY A 50 -16.54 -10.22 -10.53
CA GLY A 50 -15.78 -9.77 -11.70
C GLY A 50 -14.50 -10.59 -11.94
N ASP A 51 -13.88 -10.37 -13.09
CA ASP A 51 -12.68 -11.12 -13.53
C ASP A 51 -11.40 -10.71 -12.75
N PHE A 52 -11.42 -9.54 -12.12
CA PHE A 52 -10.30 -8.98 -11.37
C PHE A 52 -10.70 -8.70 -9.92
N ALA A 53 -9.74 -8.84 -9.00
CA ALA A 53 -9.98 -8.53 -7.60
C ALA A 53 -10.17 -7.02 -7.39
N TYR A 54 -11.11 -6.65 -6.51
CA TYR A 54 -11.20 -5.28 -6.01
C TYR A 54 -9.97 -4.97 -5.16
N SER A 55 -9.03 -4.19 -5.71
CA SER A 55 -7.72 -3.98 -5.11
C SER A 55 -7.72 -2.90 -4.03
N VAL A 56 -6.68 -2.87 -3.19
CA VAL A 56 -6.48 -1.75 -2.25
C VAL A 56 -6.23 -0.44 -3.02
N ALA A 57 -5.56 -0.47 -4.17
CA ALA A 57 -5.36 0.72 -5.00
C ALA A 57 -6.69 1.29 -5.51
N GLU A 58 -7.57 0.45 -6.04
CA GLU A 58 -8.90 0.87 -6.51
C GLU A 58 -9.73 1.46 -5.37
N HIS A 59 -9.64 0.85 -4.19
CA HIS A 59 -10.25 1.38 -2.98
C HIS A 59 -9.73 2.76 -2.59
N SER A 60 -8.41 2.96 -2.55
CA SER A 60 -7.83 4.28 -2.22
C SER A 60 -8.32 5.37 -3.19
N LEU A 61 -8.38 5.08 -4.49
CA LEU A 61 -8.95 6.02 -5.47
C LEU A 61 -10.45 6.29 -5.28
N LEU A 62 -11.21 5.32 -4.78
CA LEU A 62 -12.61 5.53 -4.41
C LEU A 62 -12.71 6.42 -3.15
N VAL A 63 -11.88 6.18 -2.14
CA VAL A 63 -11.87 6.97 -0.90
C VAL A 63 -11.50 8.42 -1.19
N GLU A 64 -10.44 8.69 -1.96
CA GLU A 64 -10.06 10.06 -2.36
C GLU A 64 -11.23 10.77 -3.05
N ARG A 65 -11.87 10.11 -4.03
CA ARG A 65 -13.01 10.69 -4.76
C ARG A 65 -14.21 10.96 -3.87
N LEU A 66 -14.48 10.10 -2.89
CA LEU A 66 -15.55 10.32 -1.91
C LEU A 66 -15.19 11.45 -0.95
N PHE A 67 -13.97 11.48 -0.44
CA PHE A 67 -13.47 12.53 0.43
C PHE A 67 -13.55 13.90 -0.23
N ALA A 68 -13.13 14.03 -1.50
CA ALA A 68 -13.23 15.26 -2.27
C ALA A 68 -14.67 15.76 -2.42
N ARG A 69 -15.66 14.85 -2.46
CA ARG A 69 -17.09 15.21 -2.50
C ARG A 69 -17.67 15.57 -1.14
N ILE A 70 -17.27 14.85 -0.09
CA ILE A 70 -17.76 15.07 1.29
C ILE A 70 -17.17 16.36 1.87
N ALA A 71 -15.88 16.61 1.62
CA ALA A 71 -15.15 17.75 2.16
C ALA A 71 -14.47 18.57 1.05
N PRO A 72 -15.24 19.23 0.16
CA PRO A 72 -14.69 19.93 -1.01
C PRO A 72 -13.72 21.07 -0.66
N LYS A 73 -13.86 21.63 0.54
CA LYS A 73 -13.00 22.70 1.07
C LYS A 73 -11.80 22.19 1.87
N ALA A 74 -11.62 20.87 1.98
CA ALA A 74 -10.47 20.32 2.69
C ALA A 74 -9.16 20.76 1.99
N PRO A 75 -8.15 21.19 2.77
CA PRO A 75 -6.82 21.45 2.25
C PRO A 75 -6.27 20.26 1.45
N PRO A 76 -5.48 20.48 0.38
CA PRO A 76 -4.97 19.40 -0.48
C PRO A 76 -4.23 18.29 0.28
N LYS A 77 -3.48 18.64 1.34
CA LYS A 77 -2.78 17.66 2.18
C LYS A 77 -3.70 16.58 2.78
N TRP A 78 -4.96 16.90 3.03
CA TRP A 78 -5.94 15.95 3.56
C TRP A 78 -6.59 15.10 2.47
N ARG A 79 -6.60 15.56 1.22
CA ARG A 79 -7.00 14.72 0.08
C ARG A 79 -5.92 13.72 -0.27
N LEU A 80 -4.65 14.12 -0.17
CA LEU A 80 -3.50 13.25 -0.42
C LEU A 80 -3.30 12.17 0.66
N ALA A 81 -3.90 12.37 1.84
CA ALA A 81 -3.88 11.41 2.94
C ALA A 81 -5.10 10.49 2.97
N ALA A 82 -6.09 10.73 2.10
CA ALA A 82 -7.36 10.01 2.05
C ALA A 82 -7.25 8.69 1.25
#